data_AF-A0A7W6CEU7-F1
#
_entry.id   AF-A0A7W6CEU7-F1
#
_cell.length_a   1.000
_cell.length_b   1.000
_cell.length_c   1.000
_cell.angle_alpha   90.00
_cell.angle_beta   90.00
_cell.angle_gamma   90.00
#
_symmetry.space_group_name_H-M   'P 1'
#
loop_
_entity.id
_entity.type
_entity.pdbx_description
1 polymer ?
#
loop_
_entity_poly.entity_id
_entity_poly.type
_entity_poly.pdbx_seq_one_letter_code
_entity_poly.pdbx_strand_id
1 'polypeptide(L)'
;MVERKNLDRTARSKGSQPVVLESATQDALAGMVLALLGEVMVLKDRLDANERLLKAAGLHGPEDIDAYHPDAEARACRGAYKQKAYERVLGVARDRLLPEALADQNAYENELARVAADAN
;
A
#
# COMPACT_ATOMS: atom_id res chain seq x y z
N MET A 1 11.80 -14.54 26.90
CA MET A 1 11.85 -13.49 25.86
C MET A 1 10.84 -12.43 26.27
N VAL A 2 11.30 -11.26 26.73
CA VAL A 2 10.43 -10.23 27.31
C VAL A 2 9.72 -9.48 26.17
N GLU A 3 8.40 -9.53 26.16
CA GLU A 3 7.56 -8.77 25.23
C GLU A 3 7.71 -7.27 25.54
N ARG A 4 8.51 -6.57 24.74
CA ARG A 4 8.68 -5.11 24.86
C ARG A 4 7.45 -4.41 24.29
N LYS A 5 6.37 -4.37 25.08
CA LYS A 5 5.20 -3.55 24.77
C LYS A 5 5.48 -2.11 25.20
N ASN A 6 5.71 -1.21 24.25
CA ASN A 6 5.85 0.23 24.53
C ASN A 6 4.51 0.77 25.05
N LEU A 7 4.36 0.84 26.38
CA LEU A 7 3.15 1.30 27.07
C LEU A 7 2.81 2.76 26.73
N ASP A 8 3.81 3.60 26.42
CA ASP A 8 3.64 4.99 25.98
C ASP A 8 2.80 5.10 24.69
N ARG A 9 2.84 4.09 23.81
CA ARG A 9 2.05 4.06 22.57
C ARG A 9 0.57 3.71 22.82
N THR A 10 0.23 3.23 24.01
CA THR A 10 -1.13 2.77 24.35
C THR A 10 -1.93 3.73 25.25
N ALA A 11 -1.30 4.80 25.73
CA ALA A 11 -2.00 5.83 26.48
C ALA A 11 -2.87 6.66 25.52
N ARG A 12 -4.18 6.35 25.48
CA ARG A 12 -5.18 7.17 24.77
C ARG A 12 -5.59 8.31 25.69
N SER A 13 -5.54 9.55 25.19
CA SER A 13 -6.07 10.70 25.92
C SER A 13 -7.57 10.49 26.19
N LYS A 14 -8.01 10.71 27.44
CA LYS A 14 -9.41 10.50 27.87
C LYS A 14 -10.34 11.69 27.54
N GLY A 15 -9.85 12.68 26.81
CA GLY A 15 -10.64 13.87 26.42
C GLY A 15 -11.37 13.67 25.09
N SER A 16 -12.41 14.47 24.83
CA SER A 16 -12.99 14.58 23.50
C SER A 16 -11.91 15.04 22.53
N GLN A 17 -11.61 14.25 21.49
CA GLN A 17 -10.65 14.66 20.46
C GLN A 17 -11.22 15.93 19.78
N PRO A 18 -10.54 17.09 19.88
CA PRO A 18 -11.05 18.31 19.27
C PRO A 18 -11.11 18.12 17.76
N VAL A 19 -12.20 18.58 17.14
CA VAL A 19 -12.32 18.61 15.69
C VAL A 19 -11.54 19.84 15.19
N VAL A 20 -10.48 19.61 14.43
CA VAL A 20 -9.55 20.65 13.95
C VAL A 20 -9.88 21.06 12.52
N LEU A 21 -10.23 20.09 11.66
CA LEU A 21 -10.69 20.31 10.29
C LEU A 21 -12.22 20.48 10.23
N GLU A 22 -12.84 20.35 9.07
CA GLU A 22 -14.28 20.60 8.88
C GLU A 22 -15.14 19.50 9.52
N SER A 23 -14.59 18.30 9.71
CA SER A 23 -15.30 17.18 10.33
C SER A 23 -14.36 16.21 11.04
N ALA A 24 -14.91 15.49 12.03
CA ALA A 24 -14.19 14.40 12.71
C ALA A 24 -13.69 13.32 11.74
N THR A 25 -14.38 13.09 10.61
CA THR A 25 -13.95 12.15 9.57
C THR A 25 -12.68 12.64 8.86
N GLN A 26 -12.58 13.94 8.57
CA GLN A 26 -11.37 14.52 7.98
C GLN A 26 -10.19 14.47 8.96
N ASP A 27 -10.41 14.76 10.24
CA ASP A 27 -9.35 14.64 11.26
C ASP A 27 -8.88 13.20 11.44
N ALA A 28 -9.81 12.24 11.43
CA ALA A 28 -9.46 10.82 11.46
C ALA A 28 -8.63 10.42 10.24
N LEU A 29 -9.00 10.90 9.04
CA LEU A 29 -8.23 10.66 7.82
C LEU A 29 -6.82 11.27 7.90
N ALA A 30 -6.71 12.52 8.34
CA ALA A 30 -5.41 13.18 8.53
C ALA A 30 -4.54 12.42 9.54
N GLY A 31 -5.13 11.98 10.66
CA GLY A 31 -4.44 11.16 11.67
C GLY A 31 -3.97 9.82 11.11
N MET A 32 -4.78 9.14 10.29
CA MET A 32 -4.38 7.90 9.60
C MET A 32 -3.21 8.14 8.64
N VAL A 33 -3.22 9.23 7.87
CA VAL A 33 -2.13 9.58 6.94
C VAL A 33 -0.83 9.86 7.69
N LEU A 34 -0.89 10.64 8.78
CA LEU A 34 0.29 10.94 9.61
C LEU A 34 0.85 9.69 10.29
N ALA A 35 -0.01 8.80 10.81
CA ALA A 35 0.41 7.54 11.37
C ALA A 35 1.08 6.64 10.31
N LEU A 36 0.50 6.57 9.11
CA LEU A 36 1.08 5.83 7.99
C LEU A 36 2.43 6.41 7.56
N LEU A 37 2.57 7.74 7.51
CA LEU A 37 3.85 8.41 7.24
C LEU A 37 4.92 7.98 8.26
N GLY A 38 4.58 7.94 9.55
CA GLY A 38 5.49 7.46 10.59
C GLY A 38 5.97 6.03 10.33
N GLU A 39 5.06 5.12 10.00
CA GLU A 39 5.42 3.72 9.69
C GLU A 39 6.25 3.62 8.38
N VAL A 40 6.00 4.48 7.38
CA VAL A 40 6.83 4.56 6.16
C VAL A 40 8.25 5.03 6.48
N MET A 41 8.42 6.00 7.38
CA MET A 41 9.76 6.44 7.82
C MET A 41 10.50 5.34 8.56
N VAL A 42 9.82 4.56 9.43
CA VAL A 42 10.44 3.39 10.06
C VAL A 42 10.88 2.36 9.03
N LEU A 43 10.10 2.11 7.97
CA LEU A 43 10.52 1.22 6.88
C LEU A 43 11.73 1.78 6.11
N LYS A 44 11.75 3.09 5.82
CA LYS A 44 12.87 3.80 5.19
C LYS A 44 14.16 3.65 6.01
N ASP A 45 14.10 3.90 7.32
CA ASP A 45 15.24 3.78 8.22
C ASP A 45 15.75 2.33 8.29
N ARG A 46 14.83 1.37 8.33
CA ARG A 46 15.21 -0.05 8.30
C ARG A 46 15.88 -0.44 6.98
N LEU A 47 15.46 0.10 5.84
CA LEU A 47 16.12 -0.17 4.55
C LEU A 47 17.52 0.45 4.51
N ASP A 48 17.69 1.72 4.90
CA ASP A 48 19.00 2.39 5.00
C ASP A 48 19.96 1.59 5.91
N ALA A 49 19.47 1.12 7.06
CA ALA A 49 20.28 0.29 7.96
C ALA A 49 20.73 -1.01 7.29
N ASN A 50 19.87 -1.69 6.53
CA ASN A 50 20.26 -2.90 5.80
C ASN A 50 21.33 -2.61 4.74
N GLU A 51 21.15 -1.56 3.94
CA GLU A 51 22.11 -1.17 2.89
C GLU A 51 23.49 -0.85 3.48
N ARG A 52 23.54 -0.11 4.60
CA ARG A 52 24.80 0.21 5.29
C ARG A 52 25.45 -1.02 5.93
N LEU A 53 24.66 -1.92 6.53
CA LEU A 53 25.18 -3.15 7.12
C LEU A 53 25.75 -4.10 6.06
N LEU A 54 25.10 -4.19 4.89
CA LEU A 54 25.56 -4.99 3.77
C LEU A 54 26.88 -4.43 3.20
N LYS A 55 26.97 -3.11 3.04
CA LYS A 55 28.23 -2.45 2.67
C LYS A 55 29.35 -2.71 3.67
N ALA A 56 29.05 -2.61 4.97
CA ALA A 56 30.02 -2.92 6.04
C ALA A 56 30.48 -4.39 6.01
N ALA A 57 29.64 -5.30 5.53
CA ALA A 57 29.97 -6.71 5.31
C ALA A 57 30.71 -6.98 3.97
N GLY A 58 31.05 -5.95 3.19
CA GLY A 58 31.72 -6.09 1.90
C GLY A 58 30.81 -6.54 0.75
N LEU A 59 29.49 -6.38 0.91
CA LEU A 59 28.48 -6.61 -0.12
C LEU A 59 28.09 -5.28 -0.78
N HIS A 60 26.88 -5.21 -1.37
CA HIS A 60 26.35 -4.01 -2.01
C HIS A 60 26.03 -2.90 -0.99
N GLY A 61 26.12 -1.65 -1.44
CA GLY A 61 25.78 -0.46 -0.66
C GLY A 61 24.62 0.34 -1.23
N PRO A 62 24.30 1.49 -0.61
CA PRO A 62 23.24 2.38 -1.06
C PRO A 62 23.39 2.80 -2.53
N GLU A 63 24.62 3.07 -2.98
CA GLU A 63 24.91 3.45 -4.37
C GLU A 63 24.52 2.37 -5.40
N ASP A 64 24.64 1.10 -5.04
CA ASP A 64 24.28 -0.03 -5.91
C ASP A 64 22.77 -0.17 -6.02
N ILE A 65 22.03 0.10 -4.93
CA ILE A 65 20.58 0.13 -4.91
C ILE A 65 20.05 1.26 -5.79
N ASP A 66 20.65 2.45 -5.72
CA ASP A 66 20.27 3.60 -6.55
C ASP A 66 20.53 3.34 -8.05
N ALA A 67 21.59 2.60 -8.38
CA ALA A 67 21.91 2.21 -9.76
C ALA A 67 21.12 0.97 -10.24
N TYR A 68 20.46 0.24 -9.34
CA TYR A 68 19.83 -1.04 -9.65
C TYR A 68 18.72 -0.92 -10.69
N HIS A 69 18.90 -1.62 -11.81
CA HIS A 69 17.90 -1.76 -12.84
C HIS A 69 17.28 -3.16 -12.78
N PRO A 70 16.00 -3.30 -12.40
CA PRO A 70 15.35 -4.60 -12.33
C PRO A 70 15.25 -5.21 -13.72
N ASP A 71 15.56 -6.49 -13.85
CA ASP A 71 15.37 -7.25 -15.08
C ASP A 71 13.87 -7.53 -15.38
N ALA A 72 13.58 -8.25 -16.46
CA ALA A 72 12.22 -8.56 -16.86
C ALA A 72 11.46 -9.40 -15.81
N GLU A 73 12.15 -10.34 -15.15
CA GLU A 73 11.56 -11.22 -14.14
C GLU A 73 11.22 -10.45 -12.87
N ALA A 74 12.15 -9.65 -12.36
CA ALA A 74 11.96 -8.79 -11.20
C ALA A 74 10.83 -7.79 -11.43
N ARG A 75 10.71 -7.22 -12.65
CA ARG A 75 9.59 -6.33 -13.01
C ARG A 75 8.26 -7.07 -13.02
N ALA A 76 8.20 -8.27 -13.60
CA ALA A 76 6.98 -9.08 -13.64
C ALA A 76 6.50 -9.46 -12.23
N CYS A 77 7.42 -9.91 -11.38
CA CYS A 77 7.15 -10.24 -9.98
C CYS A 77 6.59 -9.03 -9.20
N ARG A 78 7.24 -7.85 -9.34
CA ARG A 78 6.77 -6.60 -8.73
C ARG A 78 5.40 -6.18 -9.26
N GLY A 79 5.16 -6.34 -10.56
CA GLY A 79 3.87 -6.04 -11.19
C GLY A 79 2.74 -6.90 -10.62
N ALA A 80 2.95 -8.22 -10.55
CA ALA A 80 1.97 -9.15 -9.98
C ALA A 80 1.67 -8.84 -8.51
N TYR A 81 2.69 -8.49 -7.72
CA TYR A 81 2.50 -8.09 -6.33
C TYR A 81 1.69 -6.79 -6.20
N LYS A 82 2.03 -5.76 -6.99
CA LYS A 82 1.30 -4.48 -7.00
C LYS A 82 -0.16 -4.67 -7.40
N GLN A 83 -0.43 -5.47 -8.44
CA GLN A 83 -1.79 -5.74 -8.88
C GLN A 83 -2.63 -6.38 -7.76
N LYS A 84 -2.08 -7.38 -7.06
CA LYS A 84 -2.76 -8.02 -5.91
C LYS A 84 -2.96 -7.05 -4.73
N ALA A 85 -2.07 -6.08 -4.55
CA ALA A 85 -2.23 -5.06 -3.52
C ALA A 85 -3.34 -4.07 -3.90
N TYR A 86 -3.36 -3.60 -5.15
CA TYR A 86 -4.41 -2.71 -5.66
C TYR A 86 -5.78 -3.38 -5.62
N GLU A 87 -5.89 -4.64 -6.03
CA GLU A 87 -7.17 -5.36 -5.98
C GLU A 87 -7.70 -5.44 -4.54
N ARG A 88 -6.85 -5.77 -3.55
CA ARG A 88 -7.27 -5.83 -2.15
C ARG A 88 -7.66 -4.49 -1.55
N VAL A 89 -6.91 -3.43 -1.86
CA VAL A 89 -7.11 -2.11 -1.23
C VAL A 89 -8.16 -1.29 -1.96
N LEU A 90 -8.02 -1.17 -3.28
CA LEU A 90 -8.89 -0.36 -4.12
C LEU A 90 -10.14 -1.13 -4.58
N GLY A 91 -10.08 -2.46 -4.69
CA GLY A 91 -11.26 -3.27 -5.05
C GLY A 91 -12.41 -3.06 -4.07
N VAL A 92 -12.13 -2.98 -2.76
CA VAL A 92 -13.17 -2.67 -1.75
C VAL A 92 -13.85 -1.33 -2.00
N ALA A 93 -13.09 -0.31 -2.42
CA ALA A 93 -13.64 1.00 -2.74
C ALA A 93 -14.43 0.96 -4.06
N ARG A 94 -13.89 0.32 -5.10
CA ARG A 94 -14.55 0.11 -6.40
C ARG A 94 -15.91 -0.57 -6.22
N ASP A 95 -15.94 -1.68 -5.49
CA ASP A 95 -17.14 -2.50 -5.30
C ASP A 95 -18.21 -1.76 -4.47
N ARG A 96 -17.81 -0.89 -3.54
CA ARG A 96 -18.73 -0.14 -2.67
C ARG A 96 -19.18 1.21 -3.23
N LEU A 97 -18.34 1.88 -4.01
CA LEU A 97 -18.57 3.24 -4.48
C LEU A 97 -19.01 3.31 -5.95
N LEU A 98 -18.73 2.27 -6.75
CA LEU A 98 -18.99 2.26 -8.20
C LEU A 98 -19.73 0.98 -8.66
N PRO A 99 -20.82 0.55 -7.99
CA PRO A 99 -21.49 -0.71 -8.32
C PRO A 99 -22.14 -0.70 -9.71
N GLU A 100 -22.67 0.44 -10.15
CA GLU A 100 -23.33 0.60 -11.46
C GLU A 100 -22.31 0.53 -12.61
N ALA A 101 -21.20 1.26 -12.49
CA ALA A 101 -20.12 1.21 -13.49
C ALA A 101 -19.52 -0.19 -13.64
N LEU A 102 -19.43 -0.95 -12.55
CA LEU A 102 -19.03 -2.36 -12.58
C LEU A 102 -20.04 -3.25 -13.31
N ALA A 103 -21.33 -3.04 -13.09
CA ALA A 103 -22.39 -3.79 -13.77
C ALA A 103 -22.35 -3.56 -15.29
N ASP A 104 -22.18 -2.31 -15.71
CA ASP A 104 -22.07 -1.93 -17.13
C ASP A 104 -20.82 -2.53 -17.79
N GLN A 105 -19.68 -2.48 -17.09
CA GLN A 105 -18.44 -3.05 -17.59
C GLN A 105 -18.54 -4.57 -17.76
N ASN A 106 -19.11 -5.27 -16.76
CA ASN A 106 -19.33 -6.72 -16.84
C ASN A 106 -20.30 -7.09 -17.98
N ALA A 107 -21.36 -6.29 -18.19
CA ALA A 107 -22.28 -6.51 -19.29
C ALA A 107 -21.59 -6.37 -20.65
N TYR A 108 -20.72 -5.37 -20.82
CA TYR A 108 -19.92 -5.17 -22.02
C TYR A 108 -18.91 -6.31 -22.26
N GLU A 109 -18.19 -6.73 -21.23
CA GLU A 109 -17.23 -7.84 -21.32
C GLU A 109 -17.92 -9.16 -21.70
N ASN A 110 -19.10 -9.43 -21.13
CA ASN A 110 -19.90 -10.60 -21.50
C ASN A 110 -20.39 -10.55 -22.95
N GLU A 111 -20.81 -9.37 -23.42
CA GLU A 111 -21.25 -9.17 -24.80
C GLU A 111 -20.09 -9.35 -25.79
N LEU A 112 -18.92 -8.78 -25.49
CA LEU A 112 -17.69 -9.02 -26.26
C LEU A 112 -17.33 -10.50 -26.32
N ALA A 113 -17.40 -11.21 -25.19
CA ALA A 113 -17.10 -12.64 -25.14
C ALA A 113 -18.08 -13.45 -25.99
N ARG A 114 -19.37 -13.07 -25.98
CA ARG A 114 -20.40 -13.69 -26.84
C ARG A 114 -20.10 -13.47 -28.32
N VAL A 115 -19.85 -12.22 -28.72
CA VAL A 115 -19.53 -11.88 -30.12
C VAL A 115 -18.26 -12.58 -30.59
N ALA A 116 -17.23 -12.66 -29.74
CA ALA A 116 -15.98 -13.37 -30.06
C ALA A 116 -16.18 -14.89 -30.21
N ALA A 117 -17.12 -15.48 -29.46
CA ALA A 117 -17.47 -16.90 -29.58
C ALA A 117 -18.30 -17.20 -30.84
N ASP A 118 -19.18 -16.29 -31.25
CA ASP A 118 -20.01 -16.42 -32.46
C ASP A 118 -19.21 -16.19 -33.77
N ALA A 119 -18.02 -15.58 -33.68
CA ALA A 119 -17.15 -15.27 -34.82
C ALA A 119 -16.14 -16.39 -35.17
N ASN A 120 -16.15 -17.50 -34.44
CA ASN A 120 -15.21 -18.62 -34.55
C ASN A 120 -15.95 -19.94 -34.89
#